data_AF-A0A8H6CJC7-F1
#
_entry.id   AF-A0A8H6CJC7-F1
#
_cell.length_a   1.000
_cell.length_b   1.000
_cell.length_c   1.000
_cell.angle_alpha   90.00
_cell.angle_beta   90.00
_cell.angle_gamma   90.00
#
_symmetry.space_group_name_H-M   'P 1'
#
loop_
_entity.id
_entity.type
_entity.pdbx_description
1 polymer ?
#
loop_
_entity_poly.entity_id
_entity_poly.type
_entity_poly.pdbx_seq_one_letter_code
_entity_poly.pdbx_strand_id
1 'polypeptide(L)'
;MPPETRKHEYLYQPCDLVPPVGEKLMAHLFHHPEDANERSITCLRAPKKRKAKLSVCPQQGTSVGWGIHLVEGWVVARVWLLILILFIFGSLAFGICWAALQHDVQTAFAVSAYIVSLGGLVAGTMQAFMA
;
A
#
# COMPACT_ATOMS: atom_id res chain seq x y z
N MET A 1 10.29 -15.13 -7.81
CA MET A 1 11.44 -15.69 -8.57
C MET A 1 10.93 -16.76 -9.52
N PRO A 2 11.60 -17.02 -10.66
CA PRO A 2 11.22 -18.07 -11.59
C PRO A 2 11.21 -19.44 -10.92
N PRO A 3 10.22 -20.30 -11.20
CA PRO A 3 10.18 -21.65 -10.67
C PRO A 3 11.36 -22.47 -11.17
N GLU A 4 11.84 -23.40 -10.35
CA GLU A 4 12.99 -24.27 -10.62
C GLU A 4 12.92 -24.92 -12.02
N THR A 5 11.72 -25.35 -12.43
CA THR A 5 11.44 -26.01 -13.71
C THR A 5 11.70 -25.16 -14.94
N ARG A 6 11.71 -23.82 -14.81
CA ARG A 6 11.87 -22.87 -15.93
C ARG A 6 13.13 -22.01 -15.82
N LYS A 7 14.07 -22.35 -14.93
CA LYS A 7 15.31 -21.56 -14.74
C LYS A 7 16.11 -21.35 -16.03
N HIS A 8 16.15 -22.33 -16.93
CA HIS A 8 16.92 -22.27 -18.18
C HIS A 8 16.40 -21.24 -19.20
N GLU A 9 15.17 -20.75 -19.03
CA GLU A 9 14.55 -19.75 -19.89
C GLU A 9 14.94 -18.31 -19.52
N TYR A 10 15.49 -18.11 -18.32
CA TYR A 10 15.81 -16.80 -17.74
C TYR A 10 17.30 -16.64 -17.47
N LEU A 11 17.79 -15.40 -17.65
CA LEU A 11 19.14 -14.98 -17.34
C LEU A 11 19.09 -14.00 -16.18
N TYR A 12 19.73 -14.34 -15.07
CA TYR A 12 19.94 -13.50 -13.90
C TYR A 12 21.18 -13.93 -13.14
N GLN A 13 21.77 -12.99 -12.39
CA GLN A 13 22.81 -13.31 -11.44
C GLN A 13 22.19 -13.89 -10.16
N PRO A 14 22.60 -15.08 -9.70
CA PRO A 14 22.12 -15.65 -8.45
C PRO A 14 22.50 -14.74 -7.28
N CYS A 15 21.56 -14.54 -6.36
CA CYS A 15 21.72 -13.76 -5.15
C CYS A 15 20.93 -14.44 -4.04
N ASP A 16 21.51 -14.56 -2.86
CA ASP A 16 20.86 -15.20 -1.70
C ASP A 16 19.71 -14.35 -1.13
N LEU A 17 19.58 -13.11 -1.61
CA LEU A 17 18.51 -12.21 -1.22
C LEU A 17 17.27 -12.39 -2.10
N VAL A 18 16.13 -12.65 -1.45
CA VAL A 18 14.81 -12.65 -2.07
C VAL A 18 13.98 -11.56 -1.38
N PRO A 19 13.62 -10.45 -2.05
CA PRO A 19 13.90 -10.06 -3.44
C PRO A 19 15.39 -9.77 -3.72
N PRO A 20 15.83 -9.74 -5.00
CA PRO A 20 17.23 -9.53 -5.41
C PRO A 20 17.83 -8.15 -5.06
N VAL A 21 17.06 -7.34 -4.33
CA VAL A 21 17.41 -6.00 -3.87
C VAL A 21 17.15 -5.90 -2.38
N GLY A 22 18.08 -5.29 -1.65
CA GLY A 22 17.87 -5.02 -0.23
C GLY A 22 16.66 -4.12 0.01
N GLU A 23 15.92 -4.40 1.08
CA GLU A 23 14.69 -3.68 1.46
C GLU A 23 14.91 -2.15 1.53
N LYS A 24 16.07 -1.72 2.01
CA LYS A 24 16.41 -0.31 2.18
C LYS A 24 17.04 0.33 0.93
N LEU A 25 17.59 -0.48 0.03
CA LEU A 25 18.31 0.03 -1.14
C LEU A 25 17.36 0.62 -2.19
N MET A 26 16.17 0.00 -2.39
CA MET A 26 15.16 0.57 -3.30
C MET A 26 14.62 1.90 -2.76
N ALA A 27 14.30 1.97 -1.46
CA ALA A 27 13.84 3.20 -0.83
C ALA A 27 14.90 4.31 -0.92
N HIS A 28 16.17 3.97 -0.67
CA HIS A 28 17.28 4.91 -0.82
C HIS A 28 17.40 5.45 -2.24
N LEU A 29 17.42 4.57 -3.24
CA LEU A 29 17.51 4.95 -4.66
C LEU A 29 16.27 5.74 -5.15
N PHE A 30 15.12 5.53 -4.52
CA PHE A 30 13.92 6.31 -4.80
C PHE A 30 14.04 7.76 -4.32
N HIS A 31 14.65 7.97 -3.14
CA HIS A 31 14.88 9.31 -2.59
C HIS A 31 16.12 10.00 -3.17
N HIS A 32 17.13 9.22 -3.59
CA HIS A 32 18.41 9.68 -4.13
C HIS A 32 18.64 9.08 -5.53
N PRO A 33 17.97 9.61 -6.57
CA PRO A 33 18.16 9.13 -7.94
C PRO A 33 19.58 9.34 -8.47
N GLU A 34 20.33 10.29 -7.92
CA GLU A 34 21.74 10.56 -8.23
C GLU A 34 22.68 9.41 -7.85
N ASP A 35 22.31 8.60 -6.86
CA ASP A 35 23.08 7.42 -6.42
C ASP A 35 22.79 6.19 -7.29
N ALA A 36 21.87 6.30 -8.26
CA ALA A 36 21.54 5.22 -9.18
C ALA A 36 22.67 5.05 -10.21
N ASN A 37 23.51 4.03 -9.98
CA ASN A 37 24.54 3.65 -10.95
C ASN A 37 23.90 3.22 -12.29
N GLU A 38 24.48 3.63 -13.43
CA GLU A 38 24.00 3.33 -14.80
C GLU A 38 23.78 1.82 -15.04
N ARG A 39 24.55 0.99 -14.33
CA ARG A 39 24.37 -0.47 -14.25
C ARG A 39 23.89 -0.85 -12.86
N SER A 40 22.66 -0.46 -12.55
CA SER A 40 21.99 -0.88 -11.33
C SER A 40 22.11 -2.41 -11.18
N ILE A 41 22.85 -2.85 -10.15
CA ILE A 41 23.02 -4.27 -9.80
C ILE A 41 21.68 -4.98 -9.66
N THR A 42 20.63 -4.24 -9.27
CA THR A 42 19.24 -4.69 -9.24
C THR A 42 18.75 -5.13 -10.62
N CYS A 43 19.07 -4.39 -11.69
CA CYS A 43 18.68 -4.72 -13.06
C CYS A 43 19.45 -5.93 -13.62
N LEU A 44 20.61 -6.27 -13.06
CA LEU A 44 21.38 -7.48 -13.43
C LEU A 44 20.88 -8.74 -12.70
N ARG A 45 20.34 -8.56 -11.49
CA ARG A 45 19.78 -9.64 -10.66
C ARG A 45 18.30 -9.92 -10.98
N ALA A 46 17.60 -8.99 -11.64
CA ALA A 46 16.24 -9.22 -12.12
C ALA A 46 16.22 -10.26 -13.26
N PRO A 47 15.35 -11.30 -13.20
CA PRO A 47 15.28 -12.34 -14.23
C PRO A 47 14.76 -11.83 -15.55
N LYS A 48 15.66 -11.81 -16.55
CA LYS A 48 15.37 -11.44 -17.95
C LYS A 48 15.14 -12.69 -18.78
N LYS A 49 14.17 -12.68 -19.70
CA LYS A 49 13.97 -13.79 -20.65
C LYS A 49 15.14 -13.87 -21.63
N ARG A 50 15.67 -15.08 -21.87
CA ARG A 50 16.83 -15.30 -22.75
C ARG A 50 16.48 -15.29 -24.22
N LYS A 51 15.32 -15.86 -24.60
CA LYS A 51 14.96 -16.16 -26.00
C LYS A 51 13.80 -15.35 -26.55
N ALA A 52 13.11 -14.56 -25.72
CA ALA A 52 11.93 -13.81 -26.11
C ALA A 52 11.91 -12.44 -25.45
N LYS A 53 11.62 -11.40 -26.25
CA LYS A 53 11.31 -10.06 -25.72
C LYS A 53 9.95 -10.11 -25.03
N LEU A 54 9.74 -9.30 -24.00
CA LEU A 54 8.39 -9.07 -23.50
C LEU A 54 7.56 -8.48 -24.65
N SER A 55 6.62 -9.25 -25.17
CA SER A 55 5.67 -8.82 -26.18
C SER A 55 4.29 -8.71 -25.56
N VAL A 56 3.49 -7.78 -26.07
CA VAL A 56 2.06 -7.70 -25.76
C VAL A 56 1.45 -9.03 -26.21
N CYS A 57 0.87 -9.78 -25.27
CA CYS A 57 0.18 -11.03 -25.58
C CYS A 57 -1.27 -10.69 -25.91
N PRO A 58 -1.78 -10.96 -27.12
CA PRO A 58 -3.13 -10.56 -27.52
C PRO A 58 -4.25 -11.12 -26.62
N GLN A 59 -4.00 -12.25 -25.94
CA GLN A 59 -4.98 -12.91 -25.07
C GLN A 59 -4.85 -12.56 -23.58
N GLN A 60 -3.70 -12.05 -23.13
CA GLN A 60 -3.38 -11.87 -21.70
C GLN A 60 -2.80 -10.47 -21.39
N GLY A 61 -2.85 -9.55 -22.35
CA GLY A 61 -2.26 -8.21 -22.26
C GLY A 61 -0.74 -8.23 -22.43
N THR A 62 0.01 -8.90 -21.55
CA THR A 62 1.48 -8.91 -21.57
C THR A 62 2.03 -10.32 -21.37
N SER A 63 3.09 -10.68 -22.08
CA SER A 63 3.78 -11.95 -21.83
C SER A 63 4.32 -12.00 -20.39
N VAL A 64 4.28 -13.17 -19.75
CA VAL A 64 4.77 -13.38 -18.37
C VAL A 64 6.14 -12.72 -18.15
N GLY A 65 6.23 -11.79 -17.21
CA GLY A 65 7.44 -11.06 -16.85
C GLY A 65 7.67 -11.08 -15.34
N TRP A 66 8.87 -10.69 -14.93
CA TRP A 66 9.23 -10.57 -13.52
C TRP A 66 9.55 -9.12 -13.21
N GLY A 67 8.94 -8.61 -12.14
CA GLY A 67 9.18 -7.28 -11.61
C GLY A 67 9.29 -7.32 -10.10
N ILE A 68 9.54 -6.15 -9.52
CA ILE A 68 9.50 -5.94 -8.07
C ILE A 68 8.14 -5.33 -7.76
N HIS A 69 7.40 -5.96 -6.85
CA HIS A 69 6.19 -5.39 -6.30
C HIS A 69 6.57 -4.59 -5.06
N LEU A 70 6.59 -3.27 -5.18
CA LEU A 70 6.82 -2.36 -4.06
C LEU A 70 5.53 -2.26 -3.27
N VAL A 71 5.51 -2.88 -2.09
CA VAL A 71 4.44 -2.68 -1.12
C VAL A 71 4.86 -1.49 -0.27
N GLU A 72 4.37 -0.30 -0.62
CA GLU A 72 4.50 0.85 0.28
C GLU A 72 3.81 0.49 1.60
N GLY A 73 4.60 0.50 2.68
CA GLY A 73 4.18 0.11 4.02
C GLY A 73 3.22 1.09 4.67
N TRP A 74 2.27 1.66 3.91
CA TRP A 74 1.10 2.27 4.50
C TRP A 74 0.34 1.15 5.18
N VAL A 75 0.51 1.06 6.50
CA VAL A 75 -0.29 0.16 7.30
C VAL A 75 -1.69 0.75 7.33
N VAL A 76 -2.46 0.47 6.28
CA VAL A 76 -3.85 0.88 6.09
C VAL A 76 -4.61 0.63 7.40
N ALA A 77 -4.38 -0.52 8.03
CA ALA A 77 -4.91 -0.87 9.35
C ALA A 77 -4.59 0.14 10.47
N ARG A 78 -3.39 0.74 10.52
CA ARG A 78 -3.04 1.76 11.53
C ARG A 78 -3.76 3.07 11.27
N VAL A 79 -3.88 3.49 10.01
CA VAL A 79 -4.63 4.70 9.65
C VAL A 79 -6.10 4.56 10.02
N TRP A 80 -6.69 3.41 9.70
CA TRP A 80 -8.07 3.08 10.08
C TRP A 80 -8.29 3.05 11.59
N LEU A 81 -7.34 2.47 12.33
CA LEU A 81 -7.40 2.43 13.80
C LEU A 81 -7.34 3.84 14.39
N LEU A 82 -6.49 4.73 13.86
CA LEU A 82 -6.43 6.12 14.31
C LEU A 82 -7.71 6.90 14.01
N ILE A 83 -8.30 6.73 12.82
CA ILE A 83 -9.58 7.34 12.45
C ILE A 83 -10.69 6.87 13.41
N LEU A 84 -10.74 5.57 13.70
CA LEU A 84 -11.74 4.99 14.60
C LEU A 84 -11.60 5.54 16.03
N ILE A 85 -10.37 5.60 16.56
CA ILE A 85 -10.09 6.21 17.87
C ILE A 85 -10.54 7.67 17.88
N LEU A 86 -10.16 8.46 16.87
CA LEU A 86 -10.49 9.89 16.80
C LEU A 86 -12.01 10.12 16.81
N PHE A 87 -12.77 9.34 16.05
CA PHE A 87 -14.23 9.48 15.99
C PHE A 87 -14.93 9.02 17.27
N ILE A 88 -14.46 7.94 17.90
CA ILE A 88 -15.04 7.47 19.16
C ILE A 88 -14.79 8.50 20.27
N PHE A 89 -13.52 8.85 20.52
CA PHE A 89 -13.18 9.77 21.60
C PHE A 89 -13.64 11.20 21.31
N GLY A 90 -13.56 11.64 20.05
CA GLY A 90 -14.03 12.96 19.64
C GLY A 90 -15.55 13.12 19.79
N SER A 91 -16.35 12.13 19.35
CA SER A 91 -17.81 12.20 19.51
C SER A 91 -18.25 12.06 20.95
N LEU A 92 -17.56 11.24 21.75
CA LEU A 92 -17.84 11.07 23.18
C LEU A 92 -17.53 12.35 23.96
N ALA A 93 -16.37 12.96 23.72
CA ALA A 93 -16.00 14.23 24.35
C ALA A 93 -16.96 15.36 23.95
N PHE A 94 -17.33 15.44 22.67
CA PHE A 94 -18.31 16.41 22.18
C PHE A 94 -19.68 16.20 22.84
N GLY A 95 -20.16 14.95 22.91
CA GLY A 95 -21.43 14.61 23.55
C GLY A 95 -21.46 14.96 25.04
N ILE A 96 -20.39 14.67 25.78
CA ILE A 96 -20.27 15.00 27.21
C ILE A 96 -20.22 16.51 27.43
N CYS A 97 -19.39 17.24 26.68
CA CYS A 97 -19.32 18.70 26.80
C CYS A 97 -20.66 19.36 26.43
N TRP A 98 -21.32 18.90 25.37
CA TRP A 98 -22.60 19.46 24.95
C TRP A 98 -23.71 19.18 25.96
N ALA A 99 -23.81 17.94 26.45
CA ALA A 99 -24.78 17.56 27.48
C ALA A 99 -24.57 18.34 28.79
N ALA A 100 -23.31 18.63 29.16
CA ALA A 100 -22.98 19.42 30.34
C ALA A 100 -23.32 20.92 30.18
N LEU A 101 -23.19 21.50 28.97
CA LEU A 101 -23.46 22.92 28.75
C LEU A 101 -24.95 23.24 28.50
N GLN A 102 -25.67 22.38 27.78
CA GLN A 102 -27.05 22.67 27.35
C GLN A 102 -28.13 21.96 28.19
N HIS A 103 -27.75 21.04 29.09
CA HIS A 103 -28.68 20.14 29.81
C HIS A 103 -29.61 19.31 28.91
N ASP A 104 -29.48 19.40 27.58
CA ASP A 104 -30.22 18.65 26.59
C ASP A 104 -29.35 17.53 26.04
N VAL A 105 -29.59 16.35 26.61
CA VAL A 105 -28.93 15.10 26.27
C VAL A 105 -29.42 14.58 24.91
N GLN A 106 -30.67 14.87 24.55
CA GLN A 106 -31.34 14.31 23.38
C GLN A 106 -30.76 14.90 22.08
N THR A 107 -30.56 16.22 22.06
CA THR A 107 -29.93 16.92 20.93
C THR A 107 -28.43 16.59 20.82
N ALA A 108 -27.72 16.45 21.95
CA ALA A 108 -26.29 16.10 21.98
C ALA A 108 -26.01 14.76 21.27
N PHE A 109 -26.80 13.73 21.59
CA PHE A 109 -26.66 12.41 20.99
C PHE A 109 -27.08 12.37 19.52
N ALA A 110 -28.06 13.17 19.12
CA ALA A 110 -28.47 13.26 17.71
C ALA A 110 -27.35 13.83 16.82
N VAL A 111 -26.70 14.91 17.28
CA VAL A 111 -25.60 15.56 16.54
C VAL A 111 -24.36 14.66 16.51
N SER A 112 -24.01 14.01 17.63
CA SER A 112 -22.85 13.11 17.67
C SER A 112 -23.08 11.88 16.77
N ALA A 113 -24.26 11.28 16.78
CA ALA A 113 -24.61 10.17 15.90
C ALA A 113 -24.58 10.56 14.41
N TYR A 114 -25.03 11.77 14.07
CA TYR A 114 -24.96 12.30 12.71
C TYR A 114 -23.50 12.42 12.22
N ILE A 115 -22.63 13.01 13.03
CA ILE A 115 -21.21 13.21 12.69
C ILE A 115 -20.49 11.86 12.54
N VAL A 116 -20.73 10.90 13.45
CA VAL A 116 -20.14 9.56 13.37
C VAL A 116 -20.64 8.80 12.13
N SER A 117 -21.94 8.89 11.83
CA SER A 117 -22.52 8.25 10.64
C SER A 117 -21.92 8.81 9.34
N LEU A 118 -21.79 10.14 9.25
CA LEU A 118 -21.18 10.79 8.09
C LEU A 118 -19.69 10.42 7.97
N GLY A 119 -18.96 10.42 9.08
CA GLY A 119 -17.56 9.99 9.12
C GLY A 119 -17.38 8.54 8.68
N GLY A 120 -18.23 7.63 9.16
CA GLY A 120 -18.25 6.22 8.77
C GLY A 120 -18.56 6.04 7.27
N LEU A 121 -19.47 6.82 6.71
CA LEU A 121 -19.79 6.81 5.29
C LEU A 121 -18.57 7.23 4.44
N VAL A 122 -17.96 8.37 4.78
CA VAL A 122 -16.77 8.86 4.08
C VAL A 122 -15.65 7.84 4.15
N ALA A 123 -15.38 7.32 5.34
CA ALA A 123 -14.34 6.32 5.51
C ALA A 123 -14.67 5.07 4.67
N GLY A 124 -15.87 4.49 4.79
CA GLY A 124 -16.30 3.34 3.99
C GLY A 124 -16.16 3.56 2.48
N THR A 125 -16.46 4.76 1.98
CA THR A 125 -16.22 5.09 0.56
C THR A 125 -14.73 5.08 0.20
N MET A 126 -13.86 5.63 1.06
CA MET A 126 -12.41 5.57 0.87
C MET A 126 -11.91 4.11 0.86
N GLN A 127 -12.44 3.25 1.72
CA GLN A 127 -12.11 1.81 1.72
C GLN A 127 -12.50 1.15 0.40
N ALA A 128 -13.69 1.47 -0.12
CA ALA A 128 -14.16 0.91 -1.38
C ALA A 128 -13.33 1.35 -2.59
N PHE A 129 -12.73 2.54 -2.56
CA PHE A 129 -11.79 3.00 -3.59
C PHE A 129 -10.39 2.37 -3.48
N MET A 130 -10.02 1.87 -2.30
CA MET A 130 -8.73 1.22 -2.05
C MET A 130 -8.77 -0.30 -2.26
N ALA A 131 -9.96 -0.89 -2.40
CA ALA A 131 -10.19 -2.31 -2.63
C ALA A 131 -10.26 -2.64 -4.13
#